data_AF-A0A5Q4FNJ5-F1
#
_entry.id   AF-A0A5Q4FNJ5-F1
#
_cell.length_a   1.000
_cell.length_b   1.000
_cell.length_c   1.000
_cell.angle_alpha   90.00
_cell.angle_beta   90.00
_cell.angle_gamma   90.00
#
_symmetry.space_group_name_H-M   'P 1'
#
loop_
_entity.id
_entity.type
_entity.pdbx_description
1 polymer ?
#
loop_
_entity_poly.entity_id
_entity_poly.type
_entity_poly.pdbx_seq_one_letter_code
_entity_poly.pdbx_strand_id
1 'polypeptide(L)'
;MDGKWWRRYSSDGLLARGIGEFWIDDTALIFRRYLTKIPIVISFSDVLDVKVGKWHSGRWAGGAPVVKIVWKKADKHLNSGFVFSRDARDTDVLVQEIRSRMQ
;
A
#
# COMPACT_ATOMS: atom_id res chain seq x y z
N MET A 1 18.54 7.19 9.06
CA MET A 1 17.43 7.95 8.45
C MET A 1 16.12 7.46 9.07
N ASP A 2 15.61 8.22 10.03
CA ASP A 2 14.44 7.88 10.85
C ASP A 2 13.14 8.00 10.06
N GLY A 3 12.42 6.90 9.88
CA GLY A 3 11.22 6.74 9.05
C GLY A 3 10.05 7.73 9.23
N LYS A 4 10.17 8.84 9.97
CA LYS A 4 9.16 9.87 10.30
C LYS A 4 8.52 10.64 9.12
N TRP A 5 8.66 10.19 7.88
CA TRP A 5 8.21 10.88 6.67
C TRP A 5 6.70 10.77 6.39
N TRP A 6 5.98 9.87 7.09
CA TRP A 6 4.52 9.69 6.94
C TRP A 6 3.66 10.86 7.45
N ARG A 7 4.24 11.83 8.18
CA ARG A 7 3.45 12.78 9.00
C ARG A 7 2.97 14.04 8.25
N ARG A 8 3.26 14.23 6.95
CA ARG A 8 3.03 15.53 6.26
C ARG A 8 2.50 15.45 4.82
N TYR A 9 1.64 14.48 4.48
CA TYR A 9 0.98 14.52 3.16
C TYR A 9 -0.53 14.37 3.29
N SER A 10 -1.25 15.49 3.36
CA SER A 10 -2.72 15.56 3.43
C SER A 10 -3.44 15.64 2.09
N SER A 11 -2.71 15.82 0.99
CA SER A 11 -3.28 15.90 -0.35
C SER A 11 -3.69 14.51 -0.90
N ASP A 12 -4.60 14.52 -1.88
CA ASP A 12 -5.09 13.33 -2.61
C ASP A 12 -5.78 12.25 -1.74
N GLY A 13 -6.21 12.59 -0.53
CA GLY A 13 -6.85 11.62 0.37
C GLY A 13 -5.91 10.49 0.82
N LEU A 14 -4.59 10.67 0.75
CA LEU A 14 -3.59 9.66 1.13
C LEU A 14 -3.43 9.51 2.66
N LEU A 15 -3.94 10.46 3.47
CA LEU A 15 -4.10 10.26 4.92
C LEU A 15 -5.34 9.46 5.30
N ALA A 16 -6.31 9.38 4.40
CA ALA A 16 -7.57 8.74 4.71
C ALA A 16 -7.34 7.24 4.87
N ARG A 17 -7.98 6.65 5.88
CA ARG A 17 -8.01 5.21 6.09
C ARG A 17 -9.38 4.72 5.66
N GLY A 18 -9.49 3.45 5.30
CA GLY A 18 -10.78 2.88 4.99
C GLY A 18 -10.70 1.51 4.39
N ILE A 19 -11.81 0.80 4.46
CA ILE A 19 -12.05 -0.42 3.70
C ILE A 19 -12.39 0.00 2.27
N GLY A 20 -11.99 -0.84 1.33
CA GLY A 20 -12.24 -0.62 -0.07
C GLY A 20 -11.99 -1.88 -0.87
N GLU A 21 -12.05 -1.69 -2.17
CA GLU A 21 -11.78 -2.69 -3.17
C GLU A 21 -10.41 -2.40 -3.75
N PHE A 22 -9.68 -3.45 -4.11
CA PHE A 22 -8.44 -3.31 -4.87
C PHE A 22 -8.49 -4.23 -6.07
N TRP A 23 -7.73 -3.86 -7.09
CA TRP A 23 -7.45 -4.70 -8.24
C TRP A 23 -6.04 -4.39 -8.74
N ILE A 24 -5.46 -5.34 -9.44
CA ILE A 24 -4.16 -5.21 -10.07
C ILE A 24 -4.38 -5.32 -11.57
N ASP A 25 -3.83 -4.38 -12.32
CA ASP A 25 -3.65 -4.51 -13.77
C ASP A 25 -2.16 -4.70 -14.10
N ASP A 26 -1.80 -4.65 -15.38
CA ASP A 26 -0.43 -4.87 -15.82
C ASP A 26 0.56 -3.78 -15.37
N THR A 27 0.06 -2.61 -14.96
CA THR A 27 0.87 -1.41 -14.73
C THR A 27 0.80 -0.89 -13.29
N ALA A 28 -0.26 -1.24 -12.54
CA ALA A 28 -0.50 -0.67 -11.23
C ALA A 28 -1.31 -1.57 -10.29
N LEU A 29 -1.13 -1.31 -8.99
CA LEU A 29 -2.09 -1.64 -7.95
C LEU A 29 -3.06 -0.47 -7.80
N ILE A 30 -4.35 -0.74 -7.91
CA ILE A 30 -5.41 0.26 -7.76
C ILE A 30 -6.25 -0.07 -6.53
N PHE A 31 -6.50 0.93 -5.70
CA PHE A 31 -7.31 0.80 -4.49
C PHE A 31 -8.37 1.91 -4.40
N ARG A 32 -9.64 1.53 -4.32
CA ARG A 32 -10.77 2.45 -4.17
C ARG A 32 -11.45 2.22 -2.83
N ARG A 33 -11.50 3.24 -1.99
CA ARG A 33 -12.32 3.19 -0.76
C ARG A 33 -13.80 3.33 -1.13
N TYR A 34 -14.69 2.63 -0.43
CA TYR A 34 -16.12 2.62 -0.75
C TYR A 34 -16.79 4.01 -0.78
N LEU A 35 -16.33 4.92 0.08
CA LEU A 35 -16.89 6.28 0.19
C LEU A 35 -16.16 7.32 -0.69
N THR A 36 -15.25 6.88 -1.57
CA THR A 36 -14.48 7.76 -2.44
C THR A 36 -14.64 7.35 -3.90
N LYS A 37 -14.82 8.33 -4.79
CA LYS A 37 -14.89 8.08 -6.23
C LYS A 37 -13.51 7.91 -6.87
N ILE A 38 -12.49 8.53 -6.29
CA ILE A 38 -11.14 8.58 -6.85
C ILE A 38 -10.31 7.45 -6.22
N PRO A 39 -9.83 6.47 -7.00
CA PRO A 39 -8.94 5.45 -6.48
C PRO A 39 -7.52 5.98 -6.27
N ILE A 40 -6.78 5.33 -5.37
CA ILE A 40 -5.34 5.45 -5.28
C ILE A 40 -4.74 4.49 -6.30
N VAL A 41 -3.94 5.04 -7.22
CA VAL A 41 -3.19 4.26 -8.21
C VAL A 41 -1.73 4.28 -7.81
N ILE A 42 -1.15 3.11 -7.60
CA ILE A 42 0.27 2.91 -7.31
C ILE A 42 0.87 2.18 -8.51
N SER A 43 1.55 2.92 -9.39
CA SER A 43 2.22 2.30 -10.54
C SER A 43 3.40 1.46 -10.08
N PHE A 44 3.60 0.29 -10.69
CA PHE A 44 4.69 -0.61 -10.31
C PHE A 44 6.08 -0.01 -10.59
N SER A 45 6.22 0.83 -11.61
CA SER A 45 7.46 1.57 -11.91
C SER A 45 7.80 2.63 -10.85
N ASP A 46 6.82 3.01 -10.04
CA ASP A 46 6.99 3.92 -8.91
C ASP A 46 7.20 3.18 -7.58
N VAL A 47 7.04 1.85 -7.53
CA VAL A 47 7.27 1.07 -6.32
C VAL A 47 8.77 0.91 -6.09
N LEU A 48 9.21 1.32 -4.91
CA LEU A 48 10.60 1.26 -4.47
C LEU A 48 10.87 0.00 -3.64
N ASP A 49 9.89 -0.44 -2.85
CA ASP A 49 10.02 -1.60 -1.97
C ASP A 49 8.65 -2.13 -1.52
N VAL A 50 8.59 -3.42 -1.19
CA VAL A 50 7.41 -4.10 -0.62
C VAL A 50 7.83 -4.87 0.62
N LYS A 51 7.27 -4.47 1.77
CA LYS A 51 7.55 -5.07 3.09
C LYS A 51 6.29 -5.66 3.68
N VAL A 52 6.43 -6.79 4.38
CA VAL A 52 5.35 -7.34 5.19
C VAL A 52 5.65 -7.12 6.67
N GLY A 53 4.66 -6.69 7.43
CA GLY A 53 4.77 -6.57 8.88
C GLY A 53 3.41 -6.66 9.55
N LYS A 54 3.35 -6.55 10.87
CA LYS A 54 2.08 -6.60 11.62
C LYS A 54 1.56 -5.21 12.04
N TRP A 55 2.37 -4.18 11.78
CA TRP A 55 2.16 -2.81 12.25
C TRP A 55 2.31 -1.83 11.10
N HIS A 56 1.39 -0.88 10.97
CA HIS A 56 1.52 0.23 10.04
C HIS A 56 0.87 1.49 10.62
N SER A 57 1.55 2.64 10.47
CA SER A 57 1.05 3.95 10.90
C SER A 57 0.53 4.00 12.35
N GLY A 58 1.28 3.36 13.27
CA GLY A 58 0.98 3.35 14.70
C GLY A 58 -0.11 2.38 15.15
N ARG A 59 -0.54 1.44 14.28
CA ARG A 59 -1.55 0.44 14.62
C ARG A 59 -1.10 -0.98 14.34
N TRP A 60 -1.53 -1.89 15.22
CA TRP A 60 -1.44 -3.34 15.05
C TRP A 60 -2.69 -3.86 14.33
N ALA A 61 -2.53 -4.67 13.30
CA ALA A 61 -3.64 -5.20 12.50
C ALA A 61 -4.26 -6.48 13.10
N GLY A 62 -4.26 -6.63 14.43
CA GLY A 62 -4.81 -7.83 15.09
C GLY A 62 -4.08 -9.12 14.72
N GLY A 63 -2.79 -9.04 14.37
CA GLY A 63 -1.98 -10.17 13.92
C GLY A 63 -2.02 -10.42 12.42
N ALA A 64 -2.96 -9.81 11.68
CA ALA A 64 -3.01 -9.91 10.23
C ALA A 64 -1.76 -9.30 9.58
N PRO A 65 -1.27 -9.89 8.48
CA PRO A 65 -0.15 -9.32 7.73
C PRO A 65 -0.58 -8.01 7.06
N VAL A 66 0.27 -7.00 7.22
CA VAL A 66 0.17 -5.70 6.58
C VAL A 66 1.24 -5.62 5.50
N VAL A 67 0.80 -5.57 4.26
CA VAL A 67 1.66 -5.29 3.10
C VAL A 67 1.88 -3.79 3.03
N LYS A 68 3.15 -3.39 3.12
CA LYS A 68 3.59 -2.00 3.06
C LYS A 68 4.27 -1.78 1.72
N ILE A 69 3.67 -0.93 0.91
CA ILE A 69 4.21 -0.54 -0.38
C ILE A 69 4.90 0.80 -0.19
N VAL A 70 6.21 0.83 -0.41
CA VAL A 70 7.02 2.04 -0.46
C VAL A 70 7.11 2.44 -1.92
N TRP A 71 6.68 3.65 -2.25
CA TRP A 71 6.57 4.11 -3.63
C TRP A 71 6.86 5.60 -3.73
N LYS A 72 7.16 6.09 -4.92
CA LYS A 72 7.34 7.52 -5.20
C LYS A 72 6.09 8.09 -5.89
N LYS A 73 5.79 9.36 -5.64
CA LYS A 73 4.81 10.14 -6.41
C LYS A 73 5.33 11.56 -6.50
N ALA A 74 5.68 12.00 -7.71
CA ALA A 74 6.51 13.19 -7.90
C ALA A 74 7.78 13.10 -7.02
N ASP A 75 8.17 14.18 -6.35
CA ASP A 75 9.37 14.21 -5.49
C ASP A 75 9.17 13.62 -4.09
N LYS A 76 8.11 12.84 -3.88
CA LYS A 76 7.71 12.35 -2.55
C LYS A 76 7.82 10.85 -2.46
N HIS A 77 8.40 10.39 -1.35
CA HIS A 77 8.32 9.00 -0.93
C HIS A 77 7.03 8.80 -0.13
N LEU A 78 6.25 7.78 -0.51
CA LEU A 78 4.96 7.39 0.06
C LEU A 78 5.02 5.96 0.61
N ASN A 79 4.31 5.71 1.72
CA ASN A 79 4.19 4.37 2.33
C ASN A 79 2.71 4.06 2.52
N SER A 80 2.19 3.12 1.76
CA SER A 80 0.81 2.67 1.86
C SER A 80 0.75 1.30 2.50
N GLY A 81 -0.01 1.16 3.58
CA GLY A 81 -0.21 -0.12 4.27
C GLY A 81 -1.59 -0.71 3.98
N PHE A 82 -1.62 -1.97 3.54
CA PHE A 82 -2.82 -2.71 3.19
C PHE A 82 -2.90 -4.03 3.94
N VAL A 83 -4.11 -4.42 4.33
CA VAL A 83 -4.42 -5.78 4.78
C VAL A 83 -5.32 -6.38 3.72
N PHE A 84 -4.75 -7.22 2.85
CA PHE A 84 -5.46 -7.81 1.72
C PHE A 84 -6.18 -9.10 2.09
N SER A 85 -5.51 -9.96 2.87
CA SER A 85 -6.08 -11.18 3.45
C SER A 85 -5.62 -11.30 4.91
N ARG A 86 -6.38 -12.06 5.69
CA ARG A 86 -5.93 -12.51 7.02
C ARG A 86 -5.08 -13.78 6.92
N ASP A 87 -5.13 -14.51 5.80
CA ASP A 87 -4.25 -15.65 5.54
C ASP A 87 -2.88 -15.15 5.05
N ALA A 88 -1.83 -15.66 5.68
CA ALA A 88 -0.45 -15.30 5.36
C ALA A 88 -0.02 -15.81 3.97
N ARG A 89 -0.55 -16.95 3.50
CA ARG A 89 -0.23 -17.53 2.19
C ARG A 89 -0.80 -16.69 1.07
N ASP A 90 -2.07 -16.29 1.17
CA ASP A 90 -2.69 -15.38 0.19
C ASP A 90 -1.92 -14.06 0.11
N THR A 91 -1.49 -13.56 1.28
CA THR A 91 -0.70 -12.33 1.36
C THR A 91 0.66 -12.51 0.70
N ASP A 92 1.33 -13.65 0.90
CA ASP A 92 2.62 -13.92 0.26
C ASP A 92 2.50 -14.04 -1.26
N VAL A 93 1.48 -14.75 -1.78
CA VAL A 93 1.19 -14.83 -3.22
C VAL A 93 1.05 -13.43 -3.81
N LEU A 94 0.26 -12.57 -3.17
CA LEU A 94 0.07 -11.19 -3.62
C LEU A 94 1.36 -10.36 -3.56
N VAL A 95 2.19 -10.55 -2.53
CA VAL A 95 3.48 -9.86 -2.41
C VAL A 95 4.43 -10.30 -3.53
N GLN A 96 4.46 -11.59 -3.87
CA GLN A 96 5.26 -12.08 -4.98
C GLN A 96 4.75 -11.55 -6.33
N GLU A 97 3.43 -11.46 -6.51
CA GLU A 97 2.83 -10.86 -7.70
C GLU A 97 3.20 -9.39 -7.87
N ILE A 98 3.14 -8.59 -6.79
CA ILE A 98 3.55 -7.18 -6.87
C ILE A 98 5.04 -7.09 -7.21
N ARG A 99 5.88 -7.91 -6.56
CA ARG A 99 7.33 -7.91 -6.78
C ARG A 99 7.73 -8.32 -8.19
N SER A 100 7.03 -9.27 -8.81
CA SER A 100 7.33 -9.69 -10.19
C SER A 100 7.00 -8.61 -11.22
N ARG A 101 6.13 -7.67 -10.87
CA ARG A 101 5.73 -6.53 -11.72
C ARG A 101 6.54 -5.26 -11.44
N MET A 102 7.36 -5.24 -10.38
CA MET A 102 8.35 -4.18 -10.14
C MET A 102 9.53 -4.39 -11.08
N GLN A 103 9.60 -3.63 -12.18
CA GLN A 103 10.74 -3.61 -13.11
C GLN A 103 11.50 -2.30 -12.98
#